data_AF-A0A3C0EX61-F1
#
_entry.id   AF-A0A3C0EX61-F1
#
_cell.length_a   1.000
_cell.length_b   1.000
_cell.length_c   1.000
_cell.angle_alpha   90.00
_cell.angle_beta   90.00
_cell.angle_gamma   90.00
#
_symmetry.space_group_name_H-M   'P 1'
#
loop_
_entity.id
_entity.type
_entity.pdbx_description
1 polymer ?
#
loop_
_entity_poly.entity_id
_entity_poly.type
_entity_poly.pdbx_seq_one_letter_code
_entity_poly.pdbx_strand_id
1 'polypeptide(L)' 'RERTVQKYADKRAKLKAILKDVNATDDEKWESQMKLQKLPRDASPVRQQRRCKITGRPHGVYRKF' A
#
# COMPACT_ATOMS: atom_id res chain seq x y z
N ARG A 1 -3.73 -6.06 9.90
CA ARG A 1 -2.91 -5.39 8.84
C ARG A 1 -3.43 -4.01 8.47
N GLU A 2 -4.65 -3.62 8.86
CA GLU A 2 -5.22 -2.31 8.50
C GLU A 2 -4.50 -1.13 9.18
N ARG A 3 -4.20 -1.26 10.48
CA ARG A 3 -3.49 -0.22 11.26
C ARG A 3 -2.14 0.18 10.66
N THR A 4 -1.36 -0.80 10.19
CA THR A 4 -0.05 -0.55 9.57
C THR A 4 -0.19 0.10 8.20
N VAL A 5 -1.19 -0.28 7.41
CA VAL A 5 -1.45 0.35 6.11
C VAL A 5 -1.87 1.81 6.28
N GLN A 6 -2.76 2.11 7.24
CA GLN A 6 -3.16 3.49 7.54
C GLN A 6 -1.98 4.36 7.97
N LYS A 7 -1.12 3.85 8.86
CA LYS A 7 0.07 4.58 9.35
C LYS A 7 1.05 4.99 8.23
N TYR A 8 1.16 4.20 7.18
CA TYR A 8 2.12 4.42 6.09
C TYR A 8 1.47 4.83 4.76
N ALA A 9 0.16 5.09 4.75
CA ALA A 9 -0.59 5.43 3.55
C ALA A 9 -0.02 6.69 2.87
N ASP A 10 0.17 7.77 3.64
CA ASP A 10 0.63 9.06 3.11
C ASP A 10 2.06 8.98 2.56
N LYS A 11 2.95 8.27 3.28
CA LYS A 11 4.34 8.07 2.83
C LYS A 11 4.40 7.27 1.53
N ARG A 12 3.59 6.21 1.38
CA ARG A 12 3.52 5.44 0.13
C ARG A 12 2.89 6.23 -1.00
N ALA A 13 1.87 7.04 -0.74
CA ALA A 13 1.22 7.85 -1.76
C ALA A 13 2.19 8.86 -2.37
N LYS A 14 2.97 9.57 -1.53
CA LYS A 14 4.01 10.50 -1.97
C LYS A 14 5.09 9.83 -2.82
N LEU A 15 5.64 8.70 -2.37
CA LEU A 15 6.66 7.96 -3.12
C LEU A 15 6.13 7.40 -4.44
N LYS A 16 4.87 6.94 -4.47
CA LYS A 16 4.24 6.47 -5.71
C LYS A 16 3.91 7.61 -6.67
N ALA A 17 3.63 8.81 -6.18
CA ALA A 17 3.40 9.98 -7.03
C ALA A 17 4.68 10.35 -7.79
N ILE A 18 5.83 10.39 -7.09
CA ILE A 18 7.14 10.64 -7.69
C ILE A 18 7.47 9.58 -8.76
N LEU A 19 7.20 8.31 -8.47
CA LEU A 19 7.44 7.22 -9.44
C LEU A 19 6.51 7.25 -10.65
N LYS A 20 5.33 7.87 -10.54
CA LYS A 20 4.36 7.99 -11.64
C LYS A 20 4.63 9.22 -12.50
N ASP A 21 5.38 10.19 -11.99
CA ASP A 21 5.74 11.38 -12.73
C ASP A 21 6.71 11.02 -13.87
N VAL A 22 6.37 11.48 -15.07
CA VAL A 22 7.14 11.23 -16.30
C VAL A 22 8.39 12.11 -16.33
N ASN A 23 8.34 13.28 -15.69
CA ASN A 23 9.41 14.28 -15.70
C ASN A 23 10.47 14.07 -14.61
N ALA A 24 10.22 13.17 -13.66
CA ALA A 24 11.18 12.90 -12.59
C ALA A 24 12.45 12.26 -13.15
N THR A 25 13.60 12.72 -12.66
CA THR A 25 14.91 12.18 -13.02
C THR A 25 15.07 10.74 -12.53
N ASP A 26 15.92 9.97 -13.20
CA ASP A 26 16.14 8.57 -12.85
C ASP A 26 16.70 8.40 -11.43
N ASP A 27 17.48 9.38 -10.95
CA ASP A 27 18.00 9.40 -9.58
C ASP A 27 16.89 9.56 -8.53
N GLU A 28 15.93 10.47 -8.77
CA GLU A 28 14.78 10.67 -7.88
C GLU A 28 13.85 9.46 -7.87
N LYS A 29 13.69 8.81 -9.02
CA LYS A 29 12.97 7.54 -9.13
C LYS A 29 13.70 6.43 -8.37
N TRP A 30 15.02 6.33 -8.50
CA TRP A 30 15.83 5.33 -7.80
C TRP A 30 15.76 5.49 -6.28
N GLU A 31 15.93 6.71 -5.78
CA GLU A 31 15.78 6.99 -4.34
C GLU A 31 14.38 6.66 -3.84
N SER A 32 13.35 6.99 -4.62
CA SER A 32 11.96 6.73 -4.26
C SER A 32 11.67 5.23 -4.22
N GLN A 33 12.25 4.43 -5.11
CA GLN A 33 12.18 2.97 -5.06
C GLN A 33 12.86 2.41 -3.81
N MET A 34 14.07 2.87 -3.49
CA MET A 34 14.81 2.45 -2.30
C MET A 34 14.05 2.79 -1.01
N LYS A 35 13.49 4.01 -0.92
CA LYS A 35 12.63 4.44 0.19
C LYS A 35 11.35 3.59 0.27
N LEU A 36 10.79 3.17 -0.86
CA LEU A 36 9.61 2.30 -0.92
C LEU A 36 9.89 0.88 -0.44
N GLN A 37 11.07 0.33 -0.78
CA GLN A 37 11.50 -1.02 -0.34
C GLN A 37 11.82 -1.09 1.16
N LYS A 38 12.34 -0.01 1.74
CA LYS A 38 12.60 0.09 3.20
C LYS A 38 11.34 0.06 4.06
N LEU A 39 10.17 0.30 3.49
CA LEU A 39 8.91 0.26 4.25
C LEU A 39 8.52 -1.18 4.62
N PRO A 40 7.81 -1.38 5.75
CA PRO A 40 7.33 -2.71 6.14
C PRO A 40 6.46 -3.33 5.06
N ARG A 41 6.68 -4.61 4.75
CA ARG A 41 5.94 -5.34 3.71
C ARG A 41 4.42 -5.33 3.96
N ASP A 42 4.00 -5.36 5.22
CA ASP A 42 2.60 -5.30 5.68
C ASP A 42 1.96 -3.90 5.59
N ALA A 43 2.73 -2.87 5.25
CA ALA A 43 2.21 -1.55 4.91
C ALA A 43 1.60 -1.51 3.50
N SER A 44 1.68 -2.59 2.73
CA SER A 44 1.09 -2.65 1.39
C SER A 44 -0.43 -2.91 1.45
N PRO A 45 -1.28 -2.04 0.87
CA PRO A 45 -2.72 -2.28 0.81
C PRO A 45 -3.07 -3.54 0.00
N VAL A 46 -2.21 -3.96 -0.93
CA VAL A 46 -2.39 -5.20 -1.73
C VAL A 46 -2.40 -6.46 -0.87
N ARG A 47 -1.82 -6.41 0.34
CA ARG A 47 -1.77 -7.54 1.29
C ARG A 47 -2.96 -7.62 2.24
N GLN A 48 -3.90 -6.69 2.12
CA GLN A 48 -5.13 -6.75 2.89
C GLN A 48 -6.06 -7.78 2.28
N GLN A 49 -6.63 -8.63 3.13
CA GLN A 49 -7.64 -9.60 2.75
C GLN A 49 -8.96 -9.17 3.40
N ARG A 50 -10.00 -9.01 2.59
CA ARG A 50 -11.35 -8.77 3.10
C ARG A 50 -11.88 -10.08 3.68
N ARG A 51 -12.41 -10.02 4.90
CA ARG A 51 -13.00 -11.16 5.62
C ARG A 51 -14.40 -10.81 6.07
N CYS A 52 -15.24 -11.83 6.25
CA CYS A 52 -16.57 -11.64 6.85
C CYS A 52 -16.42 -11.04 8.25
N LYS A 53 -17.21 -10.01 8.58
CA LYS A 53 -17.15 -9.33 9.88
C LYS A 53 -17.65 -10.19 11.04
N ILE A 54 -18.57 -11.12 10.77
CA ILE A 54 -19.16 -12.02 11.77
C ILE A 54 -18.31 -13.28 11.93
N THR A 55 -18.01 -13.96 10.82
CA THR A 55 -17.37 -15.30 10.87
C THR A 55 -15.89 -15.30 10.50
N GLY A 56 -15.35 -14.21 9.97
CA GLY A 56 -13.95 -14.15 9.51
C GLY A 56 -13.65 -14.94 8.23
N ARG A 57 -14.66 -15.54 7.58
CA ARG A 57 -14.50 -16.31 6.34
C ARG A 57 -13.90 -15.44 5.23
N PRO A 58 -12.87 -15.91 4.51
CA PRO A 58 -12.19 -15.12 3.47
C PRO A 58 -12.91 -15.08 2.12
N HIS A 59 -13.70 -16.11 1.79
CA HIS A 59 -14.40 -16.23 0.51
C HIS A 59 -15.90 -15.89 0.65
N GLY A 60 -16.51 -15.46 -0.46
CA GLY A 60 -17.94 -15.12 -0.50
C GLY A 60 -18.31 -13.86 0.28
N VAL A 61 -17.35 -12.94 0.46
CA VAL A 61 -17.57 -11.68 1.18
C VAL A 61 -17.94 -10.59 0.17
N TYR A 62 -19.18 -10.11 0.26
CA TYR A 62 -19.65 -8.98 -0.53
C TYR A 62 -19.05 -7.66 -0.03
N ARG A 63 -19.00 -6.65 -0.90
CA ARG A 63 -18.48 -5.31 -0.55
C ARG A 63 -19.56 -4.35 -0.03
N LYS A 64 -20.82 -4.64 -0.34
CA LYS A 64 -21.98 -3.81 0.02
C LYS A 64 -22.51 -4.12 1.43
N PHE A 65 -22.16 -5.29 1.97
CA PHE A 65 -22.58 -5.81 3.27
C PHE A 65 -21.36 -5.96 4.17
#